data_AF-W7VXD9-F1
#
_entry.id   AF-W7VXD9-F1
#
_cell.length_a   1.000
_cell.length_b   1.000
_cell.length_c   1.000
_cell.angle_alpha   90.00
_cell.angle_beta   90.00
_cell.angle_gamma   90.00
#
_symmetry.space_group_name_H-M   'P 1'
#
loop_
_entity.id
_entity.type
_entity.pdbx_description
1 polymer ?
#
loop_
_entity_poly.entity_id
_entity_poly.type
_entity_poly.pdbx_seq_one_letter_code
_entity_poly.pdbx_strand_id
1 'polypeptide(L)'
;MSSDYGHLAQVRDRAMAEPHRPQKLVNVRLDYLDAVLKHYVAVVTECADQKGERAVLAGLLRDCDAVLATIEADDSDEAEKVRDLRMALAYALDPYKREGTLL
;
A
#
# COMPACT_ATOMS: atom_id res chain seq x y z
N MET A 1 -10.08 11.62 -1.20
CA MET A 1 -10.45 10.28 -1.73
C MET A 1 -11.96 10.04 -1.87
N SER A 2 -12.81 11.08 -1.89
CA SER A 2 -14.30 10.94 -1.95
C SER A 2 -14.91 11.21 -3.34
N SER A 3 -14.10 11.66 -4.31
CA SER A 3 -14.60 12.17 -5.59
C SER A 3 -14.95 11.08 -6.60
N ASP A 4 -14.16 9.99 -6.64
CA ASP A 4 -14.25 9.01 -7.75
C ASP A 4 -15.41 8.03 -7.59
N TYR A 5 -15.77 7.68 -6.35
CA TYR A 5 -16.95 6.85 -6.07
C TYR A 5 -18.26 7.55 -6.42
N GLY A 6 -18.34 8.88 -6.22
CA GLY A 6 -19.50 9.68 -6.60
C GLY A 6 -19.69 9.70 -8.13
N HIS A 7 -18.59 9.75 -8.87
CA HIS A 7 -18.63 9.72 -10.33
C HIS A 7 -19.11 8.37 -10.89
N LEU A 8 -18.61 7.26 -10.33
CA LEU A 8 -19.03 5.91 -10.73
C LEU A 8 -20.52 5.63 -10.42
N ALA A 9 -21.03 6.15 -9.30
CA ALA A 9 -22.45 6.04 -8.95
C ALA A 9 -23.35 6.81 -9.93
N GLN A 10 -22.96 8.03 -10.33
CA GLN A 10 -23.70 8.83 -11.30
C GLN A 10 -23.74 8.21 -12.70
N VAL A 11 -22.62 7.61 -13.14
CA VAL A 11 -22.56 6.92 -14.45
C VAL A 11 -23.48 5.69 -14.46
N ARG A 12 -23.48 4.90 -13.38
CA ARG A 12 -24.38 3.74 -13.22
C ARG A 12 -25.85 4.15 -13.27
N ASP A 13 -26.23 5.17 -12.49
CA ASP A 13 -27.64 5.55 -12.35
C ASP A 13 -28.19 6.15 -13.67
N ARG A 14 -27.35 6.88 -14.41
CA ARG A 14 -27.67 7.37 -15.76
C ARG A 14 -27.85 6.24 -16.77
N ALA A 15 -27.00 5.21 -16.71
CA ALA A 15 -27.09 4.04 -17.60
C ALA A 15 -28.38 3.23 -17.39
N MET A 16 -28.94 3.24 -16.16
CA MET A 16 -30.16 2.50 -15.82
C MET A 16 -31.45 3.26 -16.12
N ALA A 17 -31.40 4.58 -16.34
CA ALA A 17 -32.57 5.43 -16.49
C ALA A 17 -33.02 5.67 -17.96
N GLU A 18 -32.26 5.23 -18.96
CA GLU A 18 -32.44 5.67 -20.36
C GLU A 18 -33.23 4.65 -21.24
N PRO A 19 -34.21 5.07 -22.07
CA PRO A 19 -35.09 4.16 -22.81
C PRO A 19 -34.37 3.38 -23.92
N HIS A 20 -34.80 2.13 -24.11
CA HIS A 20 -34.15 1.08 -24.89
C HIS A 20 -33.79 1.45 -26.34
N ARG A 21 -32.50 1.75 -26.57
CA ARG A 21 -31.81 1.49 -27.84
C ARG A 21 -30.67 0.49 -27.57
N PRO A 22 -30.75 -0.76 -28.05
CA PRO A 22 -29.83 -1.82 -27.64
C PRO A 22 -28.36 -1.51 -27.94
N GLN A 23 -28.03 -0.86 -29.07
CA GLN A 23 -26.64 -0.46 -29.35
C GLN A 23 -26.11 0.60 -28.38
N LYS A 24 -26.93 1.54 -27.91
CA LYS A 24 -26.48 2.57 -26.96
C LYS A 24 -26.20 1.97 -25.58
N LEU A 25 -27.05 1.05 -25.11
CA LEU A 25 -26.86 0.37 -23.83
C LEU A 25 -25.59 -0.52 -23.84
N VAL A 26 -25.30 -1.17 -24.96
CA VAL A 26 -24.06 -1.96 -25.14
C VAL A 26 -22.83 -1.05 -25.06
N ASN A 27 -22.83 0.09 -25.75
CA ASN A 27 -21.71 1.02 -25.71
C ASN A 27 -21.45 1.58 -24.31
N VAL A 28 -22.50 2.00 -23.59
CA VAL A 28 -22.37 2.50 -22.20
C VAL A 28 -21.80 1.41 -21.27
N ARG A 29 -22.20 0.15 -21.44
CA ARG A 29 -21.67 -0.97 -20.64
C ARG A 29 -20.21 -1.28 -20.99
N LEU A 30 -19.82 -1.15 -22.26
CA LEU A 30 -18.43 -1.30 -22.69
C LEU A 30 -17.54 -0.18 -22.14
N ASP A 31 -18.00 1.07 -22.19
CA ASP A 31 -17.29 2.22 -21.62
C ASP A 31 -17.10 2.08 -20.11
N TYR A 32 -18.13 1.59 -19.41
CA TYR A 32 -18.04 1.31 -17.98
C TYR A 32 -17.03 0.20 -17.66
N LEU A 33 -17.04 -0.90 -18.44
CA LEU A 33 -16.08 -1.99 -18.26
C LEU A 33 -14.64 -1.54 -18.54
N ASP A 34 -14.42 -0.71 -19.56
CA ASP A 34 -13.12 -0.12 -19.86
C ASP A 34 -12.62 0.79 -18.72
N ALA A 35 -13.50 1.62 -18.15
CA ALA A 35 -13.18 2.46 -17.00
C ALA A 35 -12.80 1.64 -15.76
N VAL A 36 -13.56 0.58 -15.46
CA VAL A 36 -13.26 -0.34 -14.34
C VAL A 36 -11.93 -1.05 -14.56
N LEU A 37 -11.65 -1.52 -15.78
CA LEU A 37 -10.41 -2.20 -16.10
C LEU A 37 -9.20 -1.27 -15.97
N LYS A 38 -9.31 -0.04 -16.46
CA LYS A 38 -8.27 0.99 -16.30
C LYS A 38 -7.98 1.29 -14.83
N HIS A 39 -9.02 1.43 -14.03
CA HIS A 39 -8.86 1.66 -12.58
C HIS A 39 -8.20 0.45 -11.91
N TYR A 40 -8.63 -0.77 -12.23
CA TYR A 40 -8.02 -1.99 -11.69
C TYR A 40 -6.53 -2.09 -12.03
N VAL A 41 -6.16 -1.84 -13.29
CA VAL A 41 -4.76 -1.84 -13.73
C VAL A 41 -3.95 -0.78 -12.97
N ALA A 42 -4.48 0.43 -12.80
CA ALA A 42 -3.83 1.47 -12.01
C ALA A 42 -3.59 1.05 -10.55
N VAL A 43 -4.60 0.47 -9.89
CA VAL A 43 -4.49 -0.02 -8.51
C VAL A 43 -3.46 -1.14 -8.39
N VAL A 44 -3.46 -2.10 -9.32
CA VAL A 44 -2.50 -3.22 -9.31
C VAL A 44 -1.07 -2.71 -9.54
N THR A 45 -0.90 -1.72 -10.41
CA THR A 45 0.41 -1.12 -10.71
C THR A 45 0.94 -0.38 -9.49
N GLU A 46 0.13 0.49 -8.88
CA GLU A 46 0.46 1.18 -7.63
C GLU A 46 0.80 0.20 -6.50
N CYS A 47 0.03 -0.89 -6.36
CA CYS A 47 0.33 -1.95 -5.38
C CYS A 47 1.68 -2.64 -5.65
N ALA A 48 2.09 -2.77 -6.91
CA ALA A 48 3.39 -3.34 -7.27
C ALA A 48 4.52 -2.36 -6.96
N ASP A 49 4.34 -1.08 -7.28
CA ASP A 49 5.33 -0.03 -7.01
C ASP A 49 5.56 0.12 -5.50
N GLN A 50 4.48 0.20 -4.71
CA GLN A 50 4.56 0.24 -3.24
C GLN A 50 5.25 -1.01 -2.66
N LYS A 51 5.08 -2.19 -3.27
CA LYS A 51 5.82 -3.39 -2.85
C LYS A 51 7.32 -3.25 -3.11
N GLY A 52 7.70 -2.67 -4.25
CA GLY A 52 9.08 -2.36 -4.59
C GLY A 52 9.71 -1.37 -3.60
N GLU A 53 9.04 -0.24 -3.35
CA GLU A 53 9.48 0.78 -2.38
C GLU A 53 9.65 0.20 -0.98
N ARG A 54 8.67 -0.60 -0.52
CA ARG A 54 8.76 -1.31 0.77
C ARG A 54 9.95 -2.26 0.83
N ALA A 55 10.27 -2.95 -0.27
CA ALA A 55 11.43 -3.83 -0.32
C ALA A 55 12.75 -3.06 -0.22
N VAL A 56 12.85 -1.91 -0.89
CA VAL A 56 14.02 -1.01 -0.80
C VAL A 56 14.18 -0.48 0.63
N LEU A 57 13.13 0.06 1.24
CA LEU A 57 13.15 0.53 2.62
C LEU A 57 13.54 -0.58 3.61
N ALA A 58 12.99 -1.78 3.43
CA ALA A 58 13.36 -2.94 4.24
C ALA A 58 14.85 -3.33 4.05
N GLY A 59 15.40 -3.18 2.85
CA GLY A 59 16.84 -3.33 2.60
C GLY A 59 17.67 -2.34 3.42
N LEU A 60 17.34 -1.05 3.32
CA LEU A 60 18.03 0.01 4.06
C LEU A 60 17.98 -0.22 5.58
N LEU A 61 16.84 -0.63 6.14
CA LEU A 61 16.72 -0.92 7.57
C LEU A 61 17.59 -2.12 8.00
N ARG A 62 17.76 -3.14 7.15
CA ARG A 62 18.69 -4.25 7.41
C ARG A 62 20.14 -3.81 7.37
N ASP A 63 20.49 -2.93 6.43
CA ASP A 63 21.84 -2.37 6.35
C ASP A 63 22.15 -1.53 7.60
N CYS A 64 21.18 -0.74 8.08
CA CYS A 64 21.29 -0.03 9.35
C CYS A 64 21.49 -0.99 10.53
N ASP A 65 20.73 -2.09 10.62
CA ASP A 65 20.93 -3.08 11.70
C ASP A 65 22.32 -3.73 11.63
N ALA A 66 22.82 -4.00 10.42
CA ALA A 66 24.16 -4.54 10.23
C ALA A 66 25.25 -3.58 10.71
N VAL A 67 25.11 -2.27 10.45
CA VAL A 67 26.02 -1.24 10.98
C VAL A 67 25.91 -1.13 12.50
N LEU A 68 24.70 -1.14 13.07
CA LEU A 68 24.54 -1.11 14.53
C LEU A 68 25.14 -2.35 15.20
N ALA A 69 25.13 -3.50 14.52
CA ALA A 69 25.73 -4.74 15.02
C ALA A 69 27.25 -4.69 15.15
N THR A 70 27.94 -3.76 14.47
CA THR A 70 29.39 -3.59 14.57
C THR A 70 29.81 -2.60 15.66
N ILE A 71 28.86 -1.95 16.33
CA ILE A 71 29.18 -1.00 17.40
C ILE A 71 29.50 -1.80 18.67
N GLU A 72 30.73 -1.68 19.14
CA GLU A 72 31.14 -2.08 20.48
C GLU A 72 30.82 -0.93 21.42
N ALA A 73 29.94 -1.16 22.40
CA ALA A 73 29.55 -0.13 23.36
C ALA A 73 30.60 0.02 24.45
N ASP A 74 31.00 1.26 24.73
CA ASP A 74 32.01 1.57 25.75
C ASP A 74 31.43 1.58 27.17
N ASP A 75 30.11 1.84 27.29
CA ASP A 75 29.37 1.85 28.55
C ASP A 75 27.96 1.21 28.45
N SER A 76 27.29 1.07 29.60
CA SER A 76 25.96 0.46 29.68
C SER A 76 24.86 1.29 29.00
N ASP A 77 25.01 2.61 28.97
CA ASP A 77 24.00 3.51 28.42
C ASP A 77 24.03 3.47 26.89
N GLU A 78 25.23 3.38 26.31
CA GLU A 78 25.42 3.15 24.88
C GLU A 78 24.93 1.76 24.47
N ALA A 79 25.22 0.73 25.26
CA ALA A 79 24.73 -0.63 25.01
C ALA A 79 23.19 -0.69 25.00
N GLU A 80 22.52 0.02 25.91
CA GLU A 80 21.06 0.11 25.94
C GLU A 80 20.50 0.83 24.70
N LYS A 81 21.09 1.97 24.31
CA LYS A 81 20.68 2.71 23.10
C LYS A 81 20.83 1.87 21.83
N VAL A 82 21.94 1.15 21.69
CA VAL A 82 22.15 0.24 20.54
C VAL A 82 21.10 -0.87 20.54
N ARG A 83 20.82 -1.47 21.70
CA ARG A 83 19.78 -2.50 21.83
C ARG A 83 18.40 -1.97 21.43
N ASP A 84 18.03 -0.79 21.92
CA ASP A 84 16.71 -0.20 21.68
C ASP A 84 16.53 0.19 20.21
N LEU A 85 17.57 0.73 19.56
CA LEU A 85 17.56 1.02 18.12
C LEU A 85 17.40 -0.26 17.29
N ARG A 86 18.15 -1.32 17.61
CA ARG A 86 18.04 -2.61 16.91
C ARG A 86 16.67 -3.26 17.11
N MET A 87 16.08 -3.12 18.29
CA MET A 87 14.70 -3.56 18.55
C MET A 87 13.68 -2.76 17.74
N ALA A 88 13.84 -1.45 17.62
CA ALA A 88 12.97 -0.62 16.78
C ALA A 88 13.06 -1.01 15.29
N LEU A 89 14.27 -1.32 14.79
CA LEU A 89 14.45 -1.85 13.43
C LEU A 89 13.77 -3.21 13.25
N ALA A 90 13.87 -4.10 14.23
CA ALA A 90 13.20 -5.40 14.19
C ALA A 90 11.67 -5.25 14.07
N TYR A 91 11.06 -4.32 14.81
CA TYR A 91 9.63 -4.04 14.70
C TYR A 91 9.24 -3.34 13.39
N ALA A 92 10.09 -2.49 12.83
CA ALA A 92 9.84 -1.87 11.53
C ALA A 92 9.88 -2.90 10.39
N LEU A 93 10.77 -3.89 10.49
CA LEU A 93 10.90 -4.99 9.53
C LEU A 93 9.80 -6.05 9.69
N ASP A 94 9.31 -6.26 10.90
CA ASP A 94 8.27 -7.24 11.22
C ASP A 94 7.28 -6.67 12.25
N PRO A 95 6.25 -5.93 11.79
CA PRO A 95 5.30 -5.25 12.67
C PRO A 95 4.51 -6.21 13.57
N TYR A 96 4.38 -7.48 13.17
CA TYR A 96 3.63 -8.51 13.90
C TYR A 96 4.40 -9.07 15.10
N LYS A 97 5.72 -8.84 15.18
CA LYS A 97 6.52 -9.18 16.36
C LYS A 97 6.33 -8.21 17.52
N ARG A 98 5.65 -7.09 17.29
CA ARG A 98 5.35 -6.14 18.36
C ARG A 98 4.30 -6.77 19.28
N GLU A 99 4.72 -7.13 20.50
CA GLU A 99 3.82 -7.64 21.54
C GLU A 99 2.62 -6.68 21.71
N GLY A 100 1.40 -7.23 21.64
CA GLY A 100 0.15 -6.46 21.80
C GLY A 100 -0.49 -5.94 20.51
N THR A 101 -0.01 -6.29 19.32
CA THR A 101 -0.65 -5.86 18.07
C THR A 101 -1.86 -6.73 17.76
N LEU A 102 -3.06 -6.21 18.09
CA LEU A 102 -4.35 -6.76 17.69
C LEU A 102 -4.48 -6.71 16.16
N LEU A 103 -4.55 -7.89 15.54
CA LEU A 103 -5.28 -8.08 14.29
C LEU A 103 -6.72 -8.48 14.63
#